data_AF-A0A351SBB1-F1
#
_entry.id   AF-A0A351SBB1-F1
#
_cell.length_a   1.000
_cell.length_b   1.000
_cell.length_c   1.000
_cell.angle_alpha   90.00
_cell.angle_beta   90.00
_cell.angle_gamma   90.00
#
_symmetry.space_group_name_H-M   'P 1'
#
loop_
_entity.id
_entity.type
_entity.pdbx_description
1 polymer ?
#
loop_
_entity_poly.entity_id
_entity_poly.type
_entity_poly.pdbx_seq_one_letter_code
_entity_poly.pdbx_strand_id
1 'polypeptide(L)'
;AMCTKPVLLCLDEPAAGLNPKESAELNQLISYIKNEHRIGIILIEHDMSVVMKISDHIIVLDHGSKIADGTPEAIKEDPAVIAAYLGEEA
;
A
#
# COMPACT_ATOMS: atom_id res chain seq x y z
N ALA A 1 -1.62 12.58 14.83
CA ALA A 1 -1.59 11.15 15.24
C ALA A 1 -0.38 10.82 16.11
N MET A 2 0.86 10.96 15.62
CA MET A 2 2.08 10.48 16.31
C MET A 2 2.28 10.90 17.78
N CYS A 3 1.80 12.07 18.21
CA CYS A 3 1.90 12.51 19.61
C CYS A 3 1.19 11.56 20.61
N THR A 4 0.26 10.73 20.14
CA THR A 4 -0.43 9.73 20.97
C THR A 4 0.37 8.45 21.19
N LYS A 5 1.57 8.34 20.59
CA LYS A 5 2.42 7.14 20.61
C LYS A 5 1.66 5.88 20.18
N PRO A 6 1.06 5.88 18.97
CA PRO A 6 0.25 4.76 18.52
C PRO A 6 1.14 3.53 18.26
N VAL A 7 0.57 2.34 18.46
CA VAL A 7 1.19 1.08 18.02
C VAL A 7 0.86 0.75 16.56
N LEU A 8 -0.17 1.41 16.00
CA LEU A 8 -0.68 1.22 14.65
C LEU A 8 -1.11 2.57 14.05
N LEU A 9 -0.69 2.85 12.83
CA LEU A 9 -1.09 4.02 12.05
C LEU A 9 -1.86 3.57 10.81
N CYS A 10 -3.08 4.07 10.63
CA CYS A 10 -3.88 3.83 9.44
C CYS A 10 -3.78 5.05 8.51
N LEU A 11 -3.44 4.82 7.24
CA LEU A 11 -3.33 5.84 6.21
C LEU A 11 -4.30 5.48 5.08
N ASP A 12 -5.17 6.42 4.73
CA ASP A 12 -6.18 6.27 3.70
C ASP A 12 -5.82 7.15 2.50
N GLU A 13 -5.41 6.51 1.40
CA GLU A 13 -4.93 7.13 0.16
C GLU A 13 -3.97 8.32 0.34
N PRO A 14 -2.86 8.18 1.10
CA PRO A 14 -1.99 9.30 1.43
C PRO A 14 -1.20 9.85 0.21
N ALA A 15 -1.08 9.08 -0.88
CA ALA A 15 -0.38 9.53 -2.09
C ALA A 15 -1.32 10.17 -3.12
N ALA A 16 -2.62 10.21 -2.87
CA ALA A 16 -3.60 10.80 -3.77
C ALA A 16 -3.28 12.29 -4.05
N GLY A 17 -3.15 12.62 -5.34
CA GLY A 17 -2.87 13.99 -5.80
C GLY A 17 -1.41 14.43 -5.67
N LEU A 18 -0.51 13.56 -5.21
CA LEU A 18 0.93 13.84 -5.16
C LEU A 18 1.58 13.59 -6.52
N ASN A 19 2.60 14.39 -6.83
CA ASN A 19 3.46 14.10 -7.97
C ASN A 19 4.47 12.98 -7.66
N PRO A 20 5.14 12.37 -8.65
CA PRO A 20 6.04 11.24 -8.42
C PRO A 20 7.18 11.49 -7.42
N LYS A 21 7.64 12.74 -7.31
CA LYS A 21 8.68 13.13 -6.34
C LYS A 21 8.10 13.17 -4.94
N GLU A 22 6.93 13.79 -4.76
CA GLU A 22 6.23 13.86 -3.47
C GLU A 22 5.82 12.47 -2.98
N SER A 23 5.36 11.58 -3.86
CA SER A 23 5.06 10.18 -3.50
C SER A 23 6.31 9.44 -3.02
N ALA A 24 7.48 9.70 -3.64
CA ALA A 24 8.74 9.11 -3.18
C ALA A 24 9.16 9.63 -1.79
N GLU A 25 8.98 10.93 -1.53
CA GLU A 25 9.24 11.54 -0.23
C GLU A 25 8.29 10.98 0.85
N LEU A 26 7.01 10.79 0.51
CA LEU A 26 6.03 10.14 1.37
C LEU A 26 6.45 8.70 1.71
N ASN A 27 6.89 7.92 0.73
CA ASN A 27 7.34 6.53 0.95
C ASN A 27 8.52 6.48 1.93
N GLN A 28 9.46 7.42 1.83
CA GLN A 28 10.58 7.55 2.75
C GLN A 28 10.11 7.90 4.16
N LEU A 29 9.17 8.84 4.29
CA LEU A 29 8.60 9.24 5.57
C LEU A 29 7.86 8.08 6.26
N ILE A 30 7.03 7.34 5.53
CA ILE A 30 6.29 6.18 6.05
C ILE A 30 7.26 5.11 6.54
N SER A 31 8.30 4.83 5.75
CA SER A 31 9.34 3.86 6.11
C SER A 31 10.12 4.30 7.36
N TYR A 32 10.44 5.60 7.47
CA TYR A 32 11.07 6.17 8.65
C TYR A 32 10.19 5.99 9.89
N ILE A 33 8.89 6.29 9.79
CA ILE A 33 7.95 6.15 10.90
C ILE A 33 7.87 4.70 11.39
N LYS A 34 7.72 3.75 10.45
CA LYS A 34 7.70 2.31 10.73
C LYS A 34 8.95 1.86 11.47
N ASN A 35 10.12 2.20 10.95
CA ASN A 35 11.40 1.66 11.42
C ASN A 35 11.87 2.31 12.72
N GLU A 36 11.86 3.64 12.81
CA GLU A 36 12.39 4.36 13.97
C GLU A 36 11.46 4.30 15.18
N HIS A 37 10.15 4.40 14.94
CA HIS A 37 9.16 4.39 16.02
C HIS A 37 8.58 3.00 16.30
N ARG A 38 8.92 1.98 15.49
CA ARG A 38 8.41 0.60 15.59
C ARG A 38 6.88 0.55 15.60
N ILE A 39 6.27 1.29 14.68
CA ILE A 39 4.81 1.42 14.55
C ILE A 39 4.35 0.55 13.38
N GLY A 40 3.30 -0.24 13.59
CA GLY A 40 2.63 -0.96 12.49
C GLY A 40 1.89 0.02 11.59
N ILE A 41 1.86 -0.23 10.28
CA ILE A 41 1.18 0.65 9.33
C ILE A 41 0.15 -0.16 8.56
N ILE A 42 -1.09 0.34 8.53
CA ILE A 42 -2.11 -0.10 7.58
C ILE A 42 -2.24 1.00 6.54
N LEU A 43 -1.97 0.64 5.29
CA LEU A 43 -2.06 1.54 4.15
C LEU A 43 -3.20 1.07 3.25
N ILE A 44 -4.11 1.99 2.94
CA ILE A 44 -5.10 1.84 1.88
C ILE A 44 -4.62 2.69 0.72
N GLU A 45 -4.38 2.06 -0.43
CA GLU A 45 -3.94 2.72 -1.65
C GLU A 45 -4.35 1.90 -2.87
N HIS A 46 -4.50 2.59 -4.00
CA HIS A 46 -4.67 2.01 -5.32
C HIS A 46 -3.40 2.17 -6.19
N ASP A 47 -2.46 3.05 -5.85
CA ASP A 47 -1.19 3.18 -6.57
C ASP A 47 -0.24 1.99 -6.25
N MET A 48 -0.12 1.07 -7.21
CA MET A 48 0.76 -0.10 -7.10
C MET A 48 2.24 0.25 -6.92
N SER A 49 2.74 1.39 -7.43
CA SER A 49 4.12 1.82 -7.21
C SER A 49 4.40 2.13 -5.74
N VAL A 50 3.41 2.67 -5.04
CA VAL A 50 3.48 3.02 -3.61
C VAL A 50 3.32 1.76 -2.77
N VAL A 51 2.25 0.99 -3.01
CA VAL A 51 1.92 -0.22 -2.24
C VAL A 51 3.06 -1.23 -2.30
N MET A 52 3.65 -1.47 -3.48
CA MET A 52 4.71 -2.47 -3.64
C MET A 52 6.04 -2.07 -2.97
N LYS A 53 6.27 -0.78 -2.72
CA LYS A 53 7.51 -0.29 -2.10
C LYS A 53 7.47 -0.24 -0.59
N ILE A 54 6.29 -0.02 0.00
CA ILE A 54 6.13 0.21 1.43
C ILE A 54 5.72 -1.08 2.16
N SER A 55 4.86 -1.88 1.54
CA SER A 55 4.16 -2.96 2.22
C SER A 55 5.01 -4.22 2.32
N ASP A 56 5.07 -4.83 3.51
CA ASP A 56 5.65 -6.17 3.66
C ASP A 56 4.65 -7.27 3.21
N HIS A 57 3.36 -6.92 3.22
CA HIS A 57 2.24 -7.80 2.96
C HIS A 57 1.07 -6.99 2.41
N ILE A 58 0.36 -7.53 1.43
CA ILE A 58 -0.70 -6.85 0.70
C ILE A 58 -1.93 -7.77 0.64
N ILE A 59 -3.10 -7.15 0.83
CA ILE A 59 -4.39 -7.78 0.62
C ILE A 59 -5.07 -6.99 -0.50
N VAL A 60 -5.51 -7.69 -1.54
CA VAL A 60 -6.22 -7.08 -2.67
C VAL A 60 -7.70 -7.41 -2.56
N LEU A 61 -8.52 -6.37 -2.62
CA LEU A 61 -9.97 -6.46 -2.63
C LEU A 61 -10.50 -6.01 -3.99
N ASP A 62 -11.38 -6.80 -4.58
CA ASP A 62 -12.14 -6.45 -5.78
C ASP A 62 -13.62 -6.74 -5.54
N HIS A 63 -14.48 -5.77 -5.88
CA HIS A 63 -15.93 -5.83 -5.65
C HIS A 63 -16.34 -6.33 -4.24
N GLY A 64 -15.60 -5.93 -3.20
CA GLY A 64 -15.86 -6.33 -1.81
C GLY A 64 -15.41 -7.75 -1.44
N SER A 65 -14.78 -8.46 -2.37
CA SER A 65 -14.22 -9.80 -2.16
C SER A 65 -12.69 -9.75 -2.13
N LYS A 66 -12.08 -10.51 -1.22
CA LYS A 66 -10.62 -10.67 -1.21
C LYS A 66 -10.21 -11.59 -2.36
N ILE A 67 -9.41 -11.06 -3.27
CA ILE A 67 -8.93 -11.80 -4.46
C ILE A 67 -7.50 -12.30 -4.29
N ALA A 68 -6.67 -11.61 -3.50
CA ALA A 68 -5.29 -12.02 -3.24
C ALA A 68 -4.79 -11.56 -1.86
N ASP A 69 -3.79 -12.26 -1.34
CA ASP A 69 -3.27 -12.13 0.03
C ASP A 69 -1.83 -12.67 0.06
N GLY A 70 -0.83 -11.80 0.21
CA GLY A 70 0.58 -12.24 0.18
C GLY A 70 1.61 -11.12 0.12
N THR A 71 2.85 -11.48 -0.22
CA THR A 71 3.95 -10.52 -0.37
C THR A 71 3.79 -9.69 -1.64
N PRO A 72 4.46 -8.52 -1.75
CA PRO A 72 4.46 -7.73 -2.99
C PRO A 72 4.80 -8.52 -4.24
N GLU A 73 5.77 -9.43 -4.16
CA GLU A 73 6.18 -10.26 -5.29
C GLU A 73 5.05 -11.22 -5.72
N ALA A 74 4.41 -11.88 -4.74
CA ALA A 74 3.31 -12.80 -5.01
C ALA A 74 2.09 -12.07 -5.59
N ILE A 75 1.73 -10.91 -5.03
CA ILE A 75 0.59 -10.10 -5.51
C ILE A 75 0.83 -9.59 -6.93
N LYS A 76 2.06 -9.18 -7.25
CA LYS A 76 2.40 -8.68 -8.58
C LYS A 76 2.28 -9.75 -9.67
N GLU A 77 2.51 -11.02 -9.32
CA GLU A 77 2.42 -12.15 -10.24
C GLU A 77 1.03 -12.82 -10.24
N ASP A 78 0.14 -12.41 -9.34
CA ASP A 78 -1.19 -13.00 -9.21
C ASP A 78 -2.08 -12.66 -10.42
N PRO A 79 -2.54 -13.67 -11.20
CA PRO A 79 -3.36 -13.43 -12.38
C PRO A 79 -4.68 -12.71 -12.10
N ALA A 80 -5.30 -12.94 -10.93
CA ALA A 80 -6.56 -12.28 -10.56
C ALA A 80 -6.33 -10.80 -10.27
N VAL A 81 -5.21 -10.46 -9.65
CA VAL A 81 -4.81 -9.06 -9.40
C VAL A 81 -4.50 -8.34 -10.70
N ILE A 82 -3.75 -8.99 -11.60
CA ILE A 82 -3.43 -8.44 -12.92
C ILE A 82 -4.71 -8.18 -13.72
N ALA A 83 -5.63 -9.14 -13.74
CA ALA A 83 -6.92 -9.00 -14.42
C ALA A 83 -7.78 -7.87 -13.82
N ALA A 84 -7.84 -7.76 -12.49
CA ALA A 84 -8.58 -6.69 -11.81
C ALA A 84 -7.98 -5.30 -12.09
N TYR A 85 -6.66 -5.19 -12.23
CA TYR A 85 -5.97 -3.90 -12.43
C TYR A 85 -5.95 -3.43 -13.90
N LEU A 86 -5.84 -4.35 -14.85
CA LEU A 86 -5.91 -4.04 -16.29
C LEU A 86 -7.34 -3.92 -16.79
N GLY A 87 -8.32 -4.46 -16.04
CA GLY A 87 -9.67 -4.67 -16.53
C GLY A 87 -9.70 -5.78 -17.59
N GLU A 88 -10.90 -6.27 -17.91
CA GLU A 88 -11.12 -7.02 -19.15
C GLU A 88 -10.89 -6.05 -20.34
N GLU A 89 -9.64 -5.83 -20.73
CA GLU A 89 -9.35 -5.43 -22.11
C GLU A 89 -9.60 -6.67 -23.00
N ALA A 90 -10.85 -6.81 -23.42
CA ALA A 90 -11.26 -7.62 -24.57
C ALA A 90 -11.79 -6.69 -25.67
#